data_AF-A0A4S4BMH9-F1
#
_entry.id   AF-A0A4S4BMH9-F1
#
_cell.length_a   1.000
_cell.length_b   1.000
_cell.length_c   1.000
_cell.angle_alpha   90.00
_cell.angle_beta   90.00
_cell.angle_gamma   90.00
#
_symmetry.space_group_name_H-M   'P 1'
#
loop_
_entity.id
_entity.type
_entity.pdbx_description
1 polymer ?
#
loop_
_entity_poly.entity_id
_entity_poly.type
_entity_poly.pdbx_seq_one_letter_code
_entity_poly.pdbx_strand_id
1 'polypeptide(L)' 'MENEQLVSTIKEAFSEIYRDLDKLVFIANNANVFNQLEVSRIEKNIKQNVKAIEYILVSQKVNSPR' A
#
# COMPACT_ATOMS: atom_id res chain seq x y z
N MET A 1 13.56 18.80 4.16
CA MET A 1 13.29 18.05 5.41
C MET A 1 11.87 17.49 5.45
N GLU A 2 10.81 18.26 5.70
CA GLU A 2 9.44 17.70 5.88
C GLU A 2 8.90 17.00 4.60
N ASN A 3 9.20 17.58 3.43
CA ASN A 3 8.78 17.03 2.13
C ASN A 3 9.59 15.76 1.73
N GLU A 4 10.83 15.62 2.19
CA GLU A 4 11.66 14.45 1.89
C GLU A 4 11.24 13.23 2.72
N GLN A 5 10.91 13.45 4.00
CA GLN A 5 10.42 12.40 4.87
C GLN A 5 9.06 11.89 4.40
N LEU A 6 8.17 12.79 3.98
CA LEU A 6 6.92 12.44 3.33
C LEU A 6 7.13 11.58 2.08
N VAL A 7 8.01 12.02 1.18
CA VAL A 7 8.30 11.28 -0.05
C VAL A 7 8.86 9.89 0.27
N SER A 8 9.67 9.76 1.33
CA SER A 8 10.14 8.44 1.81
C SER A 8 8.98 7.57 2.26
N THR A 9 8.11 8.08 3.13
CA THR A 9 6.95 7.33 3.64
C THR A 9 6.01 6.89 2.52
N ILE A 10 5.75 7.74 1.52
CA ILE A 10 4.93 7.39 0.36
C ILE A 10 5.62 6.29 -0.46
N LYS A 11 6.93 6.39 -0.71
CA LYS A 11 7.70 5.37 -1.43
C LYS A 11 7.72 4.02 -0.70
N GLU A 12 7.81 4.04 0.62
CA GLU A 12 7.73 2.85 1.47
C GLU A 12 6.36 2.18 1.34
N ALA A 13 5.27 2.94 1.48
CA ALA A 13 3.91 2.43 1.33
C ALA A 13 3.66 1.82 -0.06
N PHE A 14 4.15 2.46 -1.13
CA PHE A 14 4.10 1.88 -2.48
C PHE A 14 4.94 0.60 -2.61
N SER A 15 6.14 0.56 -2.01
CA SER A 15 6.99 -0.63 -2.01
C SER A 15 6.32 -1.82 -1.34
N GLU A 16 5.58 -1.59 -0.26
CA GLU A 16 4.78 -2.63 0.40
C GLU A 16 3.62 -3.10 -0.48
N ILE A 17 2.91 -2.18 -1.15
CA ILE A 17 1.86 -2.54 -2.11
C ILE A 17 2.43 -3.42 -3.23
N TYR A 18 3.58 -3.08 -3.82
CA TYR A 18 4.20 -3.88 -4.86
C TYR A 18 4.56 -5.29 -4.38
N ARG A 19 5.15 -5.42 -3.18
CA ARG A 19 5.45 -6.74 -2.59
C ARG A 19 4.19 -7.57 -2.35
N ASP A 20 3.10 -6.94 -1.95
CA ASP A 20 1.82 -7.62 -1.74
C ASP A 20 1.19 -8.06 -3.06
N LEU A 21 1.32 -7.27 -4.14
CA LEU A 21 0.94 -7.69 -5.49
C LEU A 21 1.77 -8.88 -5.98
N ASP A 22 3.08 -8.87 -5.77
CA ASP A 22 3.95 -9.99 -6.13
C ASP A 22 3.53 -11.30 -5.43
N LYS A 23 3.12 -11.22 -4.14
CA LYS A 23 2.58 -12.38 -3.42
C LYS A 23 1.29 -12.90 -4.06
N LEU A 24 0.37 -12.01 -4.45
CA LEU A 24 -0.86 -12.41 -5.13
C LEU A 24 -0.57 -13.09 -6.48
N VAL A 25 0.36 -12.55 -7.25
CA VAL A 25 0.82 -13.15 -8.53
C VAL A 25 1.45 -14.52 -8.27
N PHE A 26 2.28 -14.65 -7.23
CA PHE A 26 2.88 -15.93 -6.86
C PHE A 26 1.80 -16.96 -6.48
N ILE A 27 0.83 -16.58 -5.64
CA ILE A 27 -0.29 -17.45 -5.26
C ILE A 27 -1.08 -17.87 -6.50
N ALA A 28 -1.42 -16.94 -7.39
CA ALA A 28 -2.16 -17.25 -8.61
C ALA A 28 -1.43 -18.24 -9.53
N ASN A 29 -0.09 -18.17 -9.58
CA ASN A 29 0.72 -19.01 -10.45
C ASN A 29 1.15 -20.36 -9.83
N ASN A 30 1.20 -20.46 -8.50
CA ASN A 30 1.83 -21.61 -7.82
C ASN A 30 0.94 -22.33 -6.80
N ALA A 31 -0.21 -21.76 -6.42
CA ALA A 31 -1.06 -22.38 -5.42
C ALA A 31 -1.91 -23.50 -6.04
N ASN A 32 -1.60 -24.75 -5.69
CA ASN A 32 -2.42 -25.92 -6.04
C ASN A 32 -3.82 -25.88 -5.41
N VAL A 33 -3.98 -25.12 -4.32
CA VAL A 33 -5.26 -24.89 -3.62
C VAL A 33 -5.39 -23.40 -3.34
N PHE A 34 -6.53 -22.81 -3.72
CA PHE A 34 -6.80 -21.40 -3.49
C PHE A 34 -6.93 -21.09 -1.99
N ASN A 35 -5.99 -20.30 -1.45
CA ASN A 35 -6.01 -19.86 -0.06
C ASN A 35 -6.72 -18.51 0.08
N GLN A 36 -8.05 -18.54 0.16
CA GLN A 36 -8.89 -17.33 0.25
C GLN A 36 -8.54 -16.46 1.47
N LEU A 37 -8.16 -17.07 2.60
CA LEU A 37 -7.81 -16.34 3.82
C LEU A 37 -6.57 -15.47 3.62
N GLU A 38 -5.54 -16.04 2.98
CA GLU A 38 -4.30 -15.34 2.68
C GLU A 38 -4.51 -14.22 1.65
N VAL A 39 -5.25 -14.49 0.58
CA VAL A 39 -5.63 -13.48 -0.41
C VAL A 39 -6.38 -12.32 0.24
N SER A 40 -7.38 -12.62 1.07
CA SER A 40 -8.16 -11.61 1.79
C SER A 40 -7.30 -10.76 2.73
N ARG A 41 -6.29 -11.37 3.36
CA ARG A 41 -5.34 -10.64 4.22
C ARG A 41 -4.48 -9.69 3.40
N ILE A 42 -3.94 -10.16 2.27
CA ILE A 42 -3.10 -9.33 1.39
C ILE A 42 -3.92 -8.17 0.81
N GLU A 43 -5.16 -8.41 0.36
CA GLU A 43 -6.05 -7.35 -0.10
C GLU A 43 -6.34 -6.29 0.97
N LYS A 44 -6.53 -6.73 2.22
CA LYS A 44 -6.77 -5.80 3.34
C LYS A 44 -5.55 -4.90 3.57
N ASN A 45 -4.34 -5.46 3.50
CA ASN A 45 -3.10 -4.68 3.65
C ASN A 45 -2.96 -3.64 2.53
N ILE A 46 -3.17 -4.03 1.27
CA ILE A 46 -3.15 -3.11 0.13
C ILE A 46 -4.14 -1.96 0.35
N LYS A 47 -5.38 -2.27 0.74
CA LYS A 47 -6.42 -1.26 1.02
C LYS A 47 -6.01 -0.30 2.15
N GLN A 48 -5.36 -0.81 3.19
CA GLN A 48 -4.88 0.02 4.30
C GLN A 48 -3.76 0.96 3.85
N ASN A 49 -2.79 0.47 3.07
CA ASN A 49 -1.68 1.26 2.56
C ASN A 49 -2.14 2.34 1.58
N VAL A 50 -3.10 2.03 0.70
CA VAL A 50 -3.74 3.03 -0.18
C VAL A 50 -4.41 4.13 0.65
N LYS A 51 -5.21 3.77 1.67
CA LYS A 51 -5.86 4.75 2.54
C LYS A 51 -4.87 5.62 3.31
N ALA A 52 -3.75 5.05 3.75
CA ALA A 52 -2.70 5.81 4.42
C ALA A 52 -2.10 6.86 3.47
N ILE A 53 -1.81 6.48 2.22
CA ILE A 53 -1.34 7.41 1.18
C ILE A 53 -2.39 8.50 0.91
N GLU A 54 -3.67 8.13 0.75
CA GLU A 54 -4.75 9.10 0.54
C GLU A 54 -4.85 10.12 1.68
N TYR A 55 -4.82 9.64 2.93
CA TYR A 55 -4.85 10.50 4.12
C TYR A 55 -3.67 11.47 4.14
N ILE A 56 -2.46 10.98 3.84
CA ILE A 56 -1.26 11.79 3.75
C ILE A 56 -1.42 12.89 2.67
N LEU A 57 -1.89 12.54 1.47
CA LEU A 57 -2.07 13.50 0.38
C LEU A 57 -3.15 14.54 0.67
N VAL A 58 -4.26 14.14 1.29
CA VAL A 58 -5.33 15.07 1.68
C VAL A 58 -4.87 16.00 2.80
N SER A 59 -4.21 15.47 3.83
CA SER A 59 -3.70 16.29 4.95
C SER A 59 -2.64 17.31 4.50
N GLN A 60 -1.84 16.99 3.49
CA GLN A 60 -0.94 17.95 2.85
C GLN A 60 -1.66 19.12 2.16
N LYS A 61 -2.76 18.85 1.44
CA LYS A 61 -3.56 19.91 0.79
C LYS A 61 -4.23 20.84 1.79
N VAL A 62 -4.62 20.31 2.96
CA VAL A 62 -5.24 21.10 4.03
C VAL A 62 -4.22 22.03 4.71
N ASN A 63 -2.95 21.63 4.77
CA ASN A 63 -1.88 22.38 5.44
C ASN A 63 -1.10 23.35 4.53
N SER A 64 -1.41 23.47 3.24
CA SER A 64 -0.85 24.53 2.40
C SER A 64 -1.63 25.83 2.62
N PRO A 65 -1.03 26.88 3.23
CA PRO A 65 -1.66 28.20 3.28
C PRO A 65 -1.79 28.73 1.86
N ARG A 66 -3.01 29.16 1.49
CA ARG A 66 -3.22 29.97 0.29
C ARG A 66 -2.52 31.31 0.41
#